data_AF-A0A0V0GLY2-F1
#
_entry.id   AF-A0A0V0GLY2-F1
#
_cell.length_a   1.000
_cell.length_b   1.000
_cell.length_c   1.000
_cell.angle_alpha   90.00
_cell.angle_beta   90.00
_cell.angle_gamma   90.00
#
_symmetry.space_group_name_H-M   'P 1'
#
loop_
_entity.id
_entity.type
_entity.pdbx_description
1 polymer ?
#
loop_
_entity_poly.entity_id
_entity_poly.type
_entity_poly.pdbx_seq_one_letter_code
_entity_poly.pdbx_strand_id
1 'polypeptide(L)'
;MMGSGVIYMGVLSSEDSWALFQRHSLENRDPEEHPEFEEVGKQIADKCKGLPLALKALSGILRGKSEVDEWRDILRSEIWELPSCSNGILPALMLS
;
A
#
# COMPACT_ATOMS: atom_id res chain seq x y z
N MET A 1 27.57 -20.07 10.72
CA MET A 1 26.84 -18.95 11.34
C MET A 1 26.36 -18.05 10.21
N MET A 2 25.09 -18.13 9.81
CA MET A 2 24.54 -17.17 8.84
C MET A 2 24.34 -15.85 9.59
N GLY A 3 25.08 -14.82 9.20
CA GLY A 3 24.94 -13.49 9.78
C GLY A 3 23.52 -12.99 9.55
N SER A 4 22.80 -12.72 10.64
CA SER A 4 21.57 -11.93 10.59
C SER A 4 21.97 -10.48 10.29
N GLY A 5 22.24 -10.19 9.02
CA GLY A 5 22.46 -8.84 8.54
C GLY A 5 21.12 -8.12 8.53
N VAL A 6 20.97 -7.10 9.37
CA VAL A 6 19.83 -6.19 9.28
C VAL A 6 19.97 -5.41 7.97
N ILE A 7 19.12 -5.71 6.99
CA ILE A 7 19.04 -4.94 5.74
C ILE A 7 18.14 -3.72 6.03
N TYR A 8 18.73 -2.54 6.07
CA TYR A 8 17.98 -1.29 6.12
C TYR A 8 17.36 -1.03 4.75
N MET A 9 16.06 -1.32 4.64
CA MET A 9 15.30 -1.03 3.43
C MET A 9 14.89 0.45 3.47
N GLY A 10 15.41 1.24 2.54
CA GLY A 10 15.06 2.66 2.40
C GLY A 10 13.61 2.87 1.96
N VAL A 11 13.15 4.13 2.03
CA VAL A 11 11.87 4.54 1.44
C VAL A 11 12.02 4.70 -0.07
N LEU A 12 10.98 4.32 -0.80
CA LEU A 12 10.87 4.48 -2.25
C LEU A 12 10.46 5.91 -2.61
N SER A 13 10.79 6.33 -3.82
CA SER A 13 10.20 7.52 -4.43
C SER A 13 8.69 7.34 -4.62
N SER A 14 7.93 8.43 -4.80
CA SER A 14 6.49 8.32 -5.08
C SER A 14 6.22 7.52 -6.37
N GLU A 15 7.05 7.68 -7.40
CA GLU A 15 6.94 6.95 -8.66
C GLU A 15 7.19 5.45 -8.47
N ASP A 16 8.26 5.08 -7.77
CA ASP A 16 8.57 3.68 -7.47
C ASP A 16 7.53 3.05 -6.54
N SER A 17 6.98 3.84 -5.61
CA SER A 17 5.92 3.41 -4.70
C SER A 17 4.65 3.06 -5.45
N TRP A 18 4.25 3.94 -6.37
CA TRP A 18 3.11 3.70 -7.23
C TRP A 18 3.34 2.48 -8.13
N ALA A 19 4.49 2.38 -8.79
CA ALA A 19 4.82 1.25 -9.66
C ALA A 19 4.78 -0.09 -8.90
N LEU A 20 5.34 -0.14 -7.69
CA LEU A 20 5.29 -1.33 -6.83
C LEU A 20 3.86 -1.69 -6.43
N PHE A 21 3.07 -0.69 -6.03
CA PHE A 21 1.69 -0.88 -5.60
C PHE A 21 0.80 -1.37 -6.76
N GLN A 22 0.85 -0.67 -7.90
CA GLN A 22 0.08 -0.95 -9.11
C GLN A 22 0.31 -2.39 -9.57
N ARG A 23 1.58 -2.82 -9.62
CA ARG A 23 1.95 -4.17 -10.02
C ARG A 23 1.26 -5.25 -9.20
N HIS A 24 1.02 -5.01 -7.91
CA HIS A 24 0.46 -5.99 -7.00
C HIS A 24 -1.07 -5.89 -6.84
N SER A 25 -1.64 -4.69 -6.92
CA SER A 25 -3.08 -4.47 -6.72
C SER A 25 -3.91 -4.55 -8.01
N LEU A 26 -3.31 -4.23 -9.16
CA LEU A 26 -3.99 -4.14 -10.46
C LEU A 26 -3.49 -5.18 -11.49
N GLU A 27 -2.73 -6.20 -11.08
CA GLU A 27 -2.13 -7.21 -11.98
C GLU A 27 -3.10 -7.81 -13.01
N ASN A 28 -4.38 -7.93 -12.65
CA ASN A 28 -5.43 -8.51 -13.50
C ASN A 28 -6.51 -7.51 -13.94
N ARG A 29 -6.25 -6.20 -13.83
CA ARG A 29 -7.21 -5.15 -14.20
C ARG A 29 -6.64 -4.30 -15.32
N ASP A 30 -7.46 -4.04 -16.33
CA ASP A 30 -7.09 -3.10 -17.38
C ASP A 30 -7.12 -1.66 -16.81
N PRO A 31 -6.01 -0.91 -16.84
CA PRO A 31 -5.98 0.48 -16.39
C PRO A 31 -6.95 1.39 -17.16
N GLU A 32 -7.21 1.10 -18.45
CA GLU A 32 -8.08 1.93 -19.29
C GLU A 32 -9.56 1.73 -18.96
N GLU A 33 -9.96 0.55 -18.47
CA GLU A 33 -11.34 0.24 -18.10
C GLU A 33 -11.71 0.76 -16.69
N HIS A 34 -10.69 1.06 -15.87
CA HIS A 34 -10.85 1.27 -14.43
C HIS A 34 -10.05 2.45 -13.87
N PRO A 35 -10.21 3.67 -14.42
CA PRO A 35 -9.43 4.85 -14.02
C PRO A 35 -9.61 5.22 -12.54
N GLU A 36 -10.78 4.93 -11.95
CA GLU A 36 -11.05 5.22 -10.54
C GLU A 36 -10.18 4.41 -9.58
N PHE A 37 -9.81 3.17 -9.95
CA PHE A 37 -8.92 2.34 -9.13
C PHE A 37 -7.50 2.89 -9.12
N GLU A 38 -7.05 3.44 -10.24
CA GLU A 38 -5.75 4.08 -10.33
C GLU A 38 -5.71 5.35 -9.46
N GLU A 39 -6.74 6.20 -9.53
CA GLU A 39 -6.79 7.43 -8.73
C GLU A 39 -6.83 7.15 -7.22
N VAL A 40 -7.67 6.20 -6.77
CA VAL A 40 -7.74 5.81 -5.36
C VAL A 40 -6.46 5.09 -4.93
N GLY A 41 -5.92 4.22 -5.80
CA GLY A 41 -4.69 3.48 -5.54
C GLY A 41 -3.47 4.38 -5.31
N LYS A 42 -3.32 5.45 -6.11
CA LYS A 42 -2.24 6.43 -5.94
C LYS A 42 -2.30 7.10 -4.58
N GLN A 43 -3.49 7.52 -4.14
CA GLN A 43 -3.67 8.14 -2.82
C GLN A 43 -3.35 7.17 -1.67
N ILE A 44 -3.69 5.89 -1.80
CA ILE A 44 -3.32 4.86 -0.82
C ILE A 44 -1.81 4.63 -0.80
N ALA A 45 -1.16 4.59 -1.97
CA ALA A 45 0.29 4.44 -2.07
C ALA A 45 1.03 5.61 -1.42
N ASP A 46 0.55 6.84 -1.60
CA ASP A 46 1.12 8.03 -0.96
C ASP A 46 0.98 7.97 0.57
N LYS A 47 -0.15 7.48 1.10
CA LYS A 47 -0.32 7.25 2.55
C LYS A 47 0.65 6.20 3.11
N CYS A 48 1.22 5.32 2.28
CA CYS A 48 2.27 4.38 2.70
C CYS A 48 3.65 5.02 2.85
N LYS A 49 3.83 6.29 2.47
CA LYS A 49 5.07 7.07 2.66
C LYS A 49 6.33 6.37 2.14
N GLY A 50 6.19 5.67 1.00
CA GLY A 50 7.28 4.96 0.34
C GLY A 50 7.79 3.72 1.05
N LEU A 51 7.10 3.20 2.07
CA LEU A 51 7.53 1.98 2.76
C LEU A 51 7.14 0.72 1.96
N PRO A 52 8.11 -0.05 1.41
CA PRO A 52 7.82 -1.18 0.52
C PRO A 52 6.91 -2.23 1.14
N LEU A 53 7.07 -2.49 2.44
CA LEU A 53 6.27 -3.48 3.16
C LEU A 53 4.80 -3.07 3.26
N ALA A 54 4.52 -1.78 3.53
CA ALA A 54 3.15 -1.28 3.61
C ALA A 54 2.48 -1.27 2.24
N LEU A 55 3.20 -0.84 1.20
CA LEU A 55 2.74 -0.90 -0.18
C LEU A 55 2.37 -2.33 -0.57
N LYS A 56 3.23 -3.30 -0.27
CA LYS A 56 3.00 -4.72 -0.59
C LYS A 56 1.81 -5.31 0.18
N ALA A 57 1.66 -4.99 1.46
CA ALA A 57 0.55 -5.49 2.27
C ALA A 57 -0.80 -4.95 1.75
N LEU A 58 -0.93 -3.63 1.59
CA LEU A 58 -2.17 -3.03 1.12
C LEU A 58 -2.51 -3.41 -0.31
N SER A 59 -1.51 -3.44 -1.21
CA SER A 59 -1.76 -3.88 -2.58
C SER A 59 -2.27 -5.32 -2.64
N GLY A 60 -1.78 -6.21 -1.76
CA GLY A 60 -2.29 -7.56 -1.61
C GLY A 60 -3.73 -7.64 -1.09
N ILE A 61 -4.09 -6.82 -0.08
CA ILE A 61 -5.46 -6.72 0.43
C ILE A 61 -6.41 -6.23 -0.66
N LEU A 62 -6.03 -5.17 -1.37
CA LEU A 62 -6.84 -4.49 -2.38
C LEU A 62 -6.99 -5.31 -3.67
N ARG A 63 -6.03 -6.19 -3.98
CA ARG A 63 -6.13 -7.14 -5.09
C ARG A 63 -7.40 -8.01 -4.99
N GLY A 64 -7.82 -8.36 -3.77
CA GLY A 64 -9.03 -9.15 -3.52
C GLY A 64 -10.34 -8.37 -3.53
N LYS A 65 -10.31 -7.04 -3.70
CA LYS A 65 -11.47 -6.16 -3.57
C LYS A 65 -11.94 -5.68 -4.93
N SER A 66 -13.08 -6.20 -5.40
CA SER A 66 -13.59 -5.96 -6.74
C SER A 66 -14.13 -4.56 -6.94
N GLU A 67 -14.71 -3.96 -5.90
CA GLU A 67 -15.38 -2.66 -5.97
C GLU A 67 -14.46 -1.51 -5.53
N VAL A 68 -14.54 -0.38 -6.22
CA VAL A 68 -13.72 0.80 -5.93
C VAL A 68 -14.10 1.43 -4.59
N ASP A 69 -15.35 1.28 -4.16
CA ASP A 69 -15.80 1.78 -2.86
C ASP A 69 -15.09 1.09 -1.70
N GLU A 70 -14.76 -0.20 -1.84
CA GLU A 70 -13.96 -0.89 -0.82
C GLU A 70 -12.53 -0.33 -0.71
N TRP A 71 -11.98 0.19 -1.82
CA TRP A 71 -10.69 0.88 -1.82
C TRP A 71 -10.82 2.26 -1.15
N ARG A 72 -11.93 2.97 -1.40
CA ARG A 72 -12.23 4.26 -0.76
C ARG A 72 -12.42 4.12 0.75
N ASP A 73 -13.04 3.04 1.20
CA ASP A 73 -13.20 2.73 2.63
C ASP A 73 -11.85 2.56 3.32
N ILE A 74 -10.92 1.84 2.68
CA ILE A 74 -9.54 1.74 3.16
C ILE A 74 -8.88 3.11 3.17
N LEU A 75 -8.99 3.89 2.08
CA LEU A 75 -8.39 5.23 1.98
C LEU A 75 -8.89 6.18 3.09
N ARG A 76 -10.17 6.08 3.46
CA ARG A 76 -10.83 6.92 4.48
C ARG A 76 -10.74 6.36 5.89
N SER A 77 -10.13 5.19 6.07
CA SER A 77 -10.06 4.53 7.37
C SER A 77 -9.36 5.42 8.42
N GLU A 78 -9.96 5.52 9.60
CA GLU A 78 -9.38 6.26 10.74
C GLU A 78 -8.05 5.66 11.20
N ILE A 79 -7.73 4.43 10.78
CA ILE A 79 -6.47 3.74 11.06
C ILE A 79 -5.27 4.59 10.62
N TRP A 80 -5.38 5.36 9.54
CA TRP A 80 -4.30 6.24 9.07
C TRP A 80 -3.88 7.32 10.07
N GLU A 81 -4.79 7.73 10.94
CA GLU A 81 -4.58 8.79 11.94
C GLU A 81 -4.14 8.22 13.30
N LEU A 82 -4.10 6.89 13.44
CA LEU A 82 -3.61 6.26 14.66
C LEU A 82 -2.12 6.53 14.82
N PRO A 83 -1.65 6.83 16.05
CA PRO A 83 -0.22 6.94 16.30
C PRO A 83 0.44 5.61 15.95
N SER A 84 1.50 5.68 15.12
CA SER A 84 2.33 4.53 14.80
C SER A 84 2.67 3.80 16.11
N CYS A 85 2.43 2.49 16.18
CA CYS A 85 2.77 1.73 17.38
C CYS A 85 4.25 1.96 17.73
N SER A 86 4.60 1.83 19.01
CA SER A 86 5.95 1.98 19.58
C SER A 86 7.07 1.21 18.84
N ASN A 87 6.70 0.35 17.90
CA ASN A 87 7.55 -0.56 17.14
C ASN A 87 7.82 -0.02 15.71
N GLY A 88 7.33 1.18 15.36
CA GLY A 88 7.48 1.77 14.02
C GLY A 88 6.60 1.12 12.94
N ILE A 89 5.61 0.31 13.34
CA ILE A 89 4.67 -0.34 12.42
C ILE A 89 3.68 0.72 11.93
N LEU A 90 3.62 0.90 10.60
CA LEU A 90 2.63 1.76 9.96
C LEU A 90 1.22 1.26 10.30
N PRO A 91 0.29 2.12 10.72
CA PRO A 91 -1.08 1.73 11.01
C PRO A 91 -1.76 0.99 9.84
N ALA A 92 -1.38 1.32 8.61
CA ALA A 92 -1.80 0.62 7.40
C ALA A 92 -1.63 -0.91 7.45
N LEU A 93 -0.61 -1.39 8.16
CA LEU A 93 -0.32 -2.82 8.32
C LEU A 93 -1.28 -3.52 9.29
N MET A 94 -2.08 -2.78 10.07
CA MET A 94 -3.13 -3.35 10.93
C MET A 94 -4.41 -3.73 10.18
N LEU A 95 -4.49 -3.38 8.88
CA LEU A 95 -5.61 -3.73 8.01
C LEU A 95 -5.49 -5.14 7.40
N SER A 96 -4.41 -5.86 7.70
CA SER A 96 -4.10 -7.21 7.18
C SER A 96 -4.69 -8.34 8.01
#